data_AF-A0A7C2KLF8-F1
#
_entry.id   AF-A0A7C2KLF8-F1
#
_cell.length_a   1.000
_cell.length_b   1.000
_cell.length_c   1.000
_cell.angle_alpha   90.00
_cell.angle_beta   90.00
_cell.angle_gamma   90.00
#
_symmetry.space_group_name_H-M   'P 1'
#
loop_
_entity.id
_entity.type
_entity.pdbx_description
1 polymer ?
#
loop_
_entity_poly.entity_id
_entity_poly.type
_entity_poly.pdbx_seq_one_letter_code
_entity_poly.pdbx_strand_id
1 'polypeptide(L)'
;MLRRIILLVIAGLMLILTACTTATPTPRAGIVTIERVDFAVLESNPPQVQAHIVGYLGDGCTTFAGINQQREGNVITITVNAAHSGAEVCPAIAPLLDQRIMLEGPFTAGQYTVIVNGVEYQVTI
;
A
#
# COMPACT_ATOMS: atom_id res chain seq x y z
N MET A 1 32.05 -51.00 23.64
CA MET A 1 32.58 -49.83 22.89
C MET A 1 31.62 -49.34 21.82
N LEU A 2 31.02 -50.24 21.03
CA LEU A 2 30.04 -49.93 19.98
C LEU A 2 28.83 -49.07 20.44
N ARG A 3 28.25 -49.35 21.62
CA ARG A 3 27.10 -48.60 22.18
C ARG A 3 27.40 -47.13 22.53
N ARG A 4 28.65 -46.82 22.92
CA ARG A 4 29.09 -45.43 23.20
C ARG A 4 29.33 -44.65 21.92
N ILE A 5 29.83 -45.32 20.87
CA ILE A 5 30.02 -44.73 19.54
C ILE A 5 28.67 -44.40 18.89
N ILE A 6 27.70 -45.31 18.99
CA ILE A 6 26.34 -45.08 18.47
C ILE A 6 25.67 -43.88 19.16
N LEU A 7 25.78 -43.77 20.49
CA LEU A 7 25.22 -42.63 21.24
C LEU A 7 25.85 -41.28 20.85
N LEU A 8 27.15 -41.25 20.58
CA LEU A 8 27.85 -40.03 20.15
C LEU A 8 27.48 -39.60 18.71
N VAL A 9 27.25 -40.56 17.81
CA VAL A 9 26.82 -40.28 16.42
C VAL A 9 25.39 -39.75 16.38
N ILE A 10 24.47 -40.30 17.18
CA ILE A 10 23.07 -39.84 17.24
C ILE A 10 22.98 -38.45 17.87
N ALA A 11 23.74 -38.19 18.94
CA ALA A 11 23.81 -36.87 19.56
C ALA A 11 24.43 -35.81 18.63
N GLY A 12 25.44 -36.18 17.84
CA GLY A 12 26.01 -35.32 16.81
C GLY A 12 25.03 -35.04 15.65
N LEU A 13 24.28 -36.05 15.20
CA LEU A 13 23.31 -35.91 14.11
C LEU A 13 22.09 -35.04 14.52
N MET A 14 21.64 -35.12 15.78
CA MET A 14 20.60 -34.23 16.31
C MET A 14 21.04 -32.77 16.40
N LEU A 15 22.34 -32.49 16.52
CA LEU A 15 22.87 -31.12 16.63
C LEU A 15 22.90 -30.36 15.28
N ILE A 16 22.75 -31.07 14.15
CA ILE A 16 22.83 -30.51 12.78
C ILE A 16 21.42 -30.14 12.24
N LEU A 17 20.36 -30.65 12.86
CA LEU A 17 18.97 -30.50 12.38
C LEU A 17 18.24 -29.23 12.90
N THR A 18 18.87 -28.42 13.74
CA THR A 18 18.17 -27.32 14.46
C THR A 18 18.50 -25.90 13.99
N ALA A 19 19.31 -25.72 12.94
CA ALA A 19 19.55 -24.40 12.36
C ALA A 19 18.47 -24.02 11.34
N CYS A 20 17.22 -23.86 11.78
CA CYS A 20 16.18 -23.25 10.95
C CYS A 20 16.30 -21.72 11.07
N THR A 21 17.07 -21.07 10.19
CA THR A 21 17.12 -19.61 10.13
C THR A 21 15.86 -19.10 9.44
N THR A 22 14.86 -18.65 10.19
CA THR A 22 13.72 -17.94 9.62
C THR A 22 14.15 -16.54 9.22
N ALA A 23 14.41 -16.32 7.93
CA ALA A 23 14.60 -14.97 7.41
C ALA A 23 13.27 -14.22 7.50
N THR A 24 13.22 -13.14 8.28
CA THR A 24 12.03 -12.29 8.34
C THR A 24 11.88 -11.57 7.00
N PRO A 25 10.73 -11.66 6.33
CA PRO A 25 10.50 -10.92 5.10
C PRO A 25 10.62 -9.41 5.38
N THR A 26 11.32 -8.69 4.50
CA THR A 26 11.52 -7.25 4.61
C THR A 26 10.41 -6.52 3.86
N PRO A 27 9.65 -5.63 4.52
CA PRO A 27 8.60 -4.85 3.86
C PRO A 27 9.15 -4.00 2.71
N ARG A 28 8.38 -3.89 1.63
CA ARG A 28 8.72 -3.10 0.43
C ARG A 28 7.64 -2.05 0.21
N ALA A 29 8.05 -0.79 0.04
CA ALA A 29 7.13 0.29 -0.30
C ALA A 29 6.64 0.16 -1.74
N GLY A 30 5.41 0.59 -1.98
CA GLY A 30 4.78 0.64 -3.30
C GLY A 30 3.64 1.65 -3.33
N ILE A 31 2.90 1.65 -4.43
CA ILE A 31 1.71 2.48 -4.63
C ILE A 31 0.54 1.63 -5.09
N VAL A 32 -0.68 2.10 -4.83
CA VAL A 32 -1.92 1.42 -5.25
C VAL A 32 -2.17 1.62 -6.74
N THR A 33 -2.67 0.59 -7.42
CA THR A 33 -3.16 0.74 -8.81
C THR A 33 -4.55 1.37 -8.77
N ILE A 34 -4.71 2.54 -9.38
CA ILE A 34 -5.96 3.30 -9.37
C ILE A 34 -6.88 2.81 -10.49
N GLU A 35 -8.12 2.48 -10.13
CA GLU A 35 -9.17 2.10 -11.09
C GLU A 35 -10.04 3.29 -11.45
N ARG A 36 -10.54 4.00 -10.43
CA ARG A 36 -11.43 5.15 -10.59
C ARG A 36 -11.25 6.11 -9.44
N VAL A 37 -11.42 7.40 -9.75
CA VAL A 37 -11.55 8.45 -8.76
C VAL A 37 -12.78 9.27 -9.11
N ASP A 38 -13.71 9.38 -8.15
CA ASP A 38 -14.90 10.20 -8.25
C ASP A 38 -14.77 11.40 -7.32
N PHE A 39 -15.17 12.59 -7.76
CA PHE A 39 -15.06 13.83 -6.99
C PHE A 39 -16.43 14.37 -6.62
N ALA A 40 -16.56 14.83 -5.37
CA ALA A 40 -17.75 15.53 -4.88
C ALA A 40 -17.35 16.90 -4.33
N VAL A 41 -17.84 17.97 -4.95
CA VAL A 41 -17.72 19.33 -4.43
C VAL A 41 -18.85 19.57 -3.44
N LEU A 42 -18.51 19.94 -2.21
CA LEU A 42 -19.45 20.14 -1.12
C LEU A 42 -19.91 21.60 -1.07
N GLU A 43 -21.17 21.80 -0.71
CA GLU A 43 -21.80 23.11 -0.54
C GLU A 43 -21.35 23.79 0.77
N SER A 44 -20.06 24.13 0.86
CA SER A 44 -19.45 24.84 1.99
C SER A 44 -18.79 26.16 1.56
N ASN A 45 -18.47 27.03 2.52
CA ASN A 45 -17.76 28.29 2.26
C ASN A 45 -16.53 28.43 3.19
N PRO A 46 -15.28 28.25 2.70
CA PRO A 46 -14.92 27.98 1.30
C PRO A 46 -15.35 26.57 0.82
N PRO A 47 -15.47 26.35 -0.50
CA PRO A 47 -15.75 25.03 -1.06
C PRO A 47 -14.77 23.96 -0.57
N GLN A 48 -15.30 22.77 -0.34
CA GLN A 48 -14.52 21.58 0.00
C GLN A 48 -14.73 20.52 -1.07
N VAL A 49 -13.71 19.69 -1.32
CA VAL A 49 -13.78 18.61 -2.31
C VAL A 49 -13.44 17.29 -1.65
N GLN A 50 -14.29 16.30 -1.83
CA GLN A 50 -14.03 14.92 -1.46
C GLN A 50 -13.63 14.12 -2.70
N ALA A 51 -12.60 13.29 -2.58
CA ALA A 51 -12.23 12.28 -3.56
C ALA A 51 -12.60 10.89 -3.03
N HIS A 52 -13.33 10.12 -3.82
CA HIS A 52 -13.59 8.69 -3.62
C HIS A 52 -12.68 7.90 -4.55
N ILE A 53 -11.66 7.26 -3.99
CA ILE A 53 -10.61 6.54 -4.70
C ILE A 53 -10.87 5.04 -4.61
N VAL A 54 -11.01 4.40 -5.76
CA VAL A 54 -11.15 2.95 -5.90
C VAL A 54 -9.96 2.39 -6.68
N GLY A 55 -9.42 1.27 -6.22
CA GLY A 55 -8.25 0.63 -6.84
C GLY A 55 -7.99 -0.77 -6.33
N TYR A 56 -6.80 -1.29 -6.65
CA TYR A 56 -6.39 -2.66 -6.32
C TYR A 56 -5.00 -2.69 -5.68
N LEU A 57 -4.85 -3.49 -4.63
CA LEU A 57 -3.58 -3.86 -4.00
C LEU A 57 -3.08 -5.13 -4.70
N GLY A 58 -1.90 -5.08 -5.32
CA GLY A 58 -1.47 -6.04 -6.36
C GLY A 58 -1.64 -7.53 -6.01
N ASP A 59 -1.39 -7.92 -4.76
CA ASP A 59 -1.59 -9.28 -4.25
C ASP A 59 -2.03 -9.27 -2.77
N GLY A 60 -2.33 -10.46 -2.22
CA GLY A 60 -2.75 -10.62 -0.84
C GLY A 60 -1.68 -10.34 0.23
N CYS A 61 -0.44 -10.03 -0.17
CA CYS A 61 0.64 -9.61 0.73
C CYS A 61 0.81 -8.09 0.78
N THR A 62 0.09 -7.38 -0.08
CA THR A 62 0.13 -5.92 -0.19
C THR A 62 -0.99 -5.31 0.63
N THR A 63 -0.64 -4.36 1.51
CA THR A 63 -1.59 -3.64 2.35
C THR A 63 -1.58 -2.14 2.04
N PHE A 64 -2.67 -1.46 2.37
CA PHE A 64 -2.76 -0.01 2.29
C PHE A 64 -1.82 0.65 3.32
N ALA A 65 -1.02 1.62 2.88
CA ALA A 65 0.01 2.27 3.68
C ALA A 65 -0.21 3.79 3.84
N GLY A 66 -1.44 4.27 3.67
CA GLY A 66 -1.81 5.67 3.86
C GLY A 66 -1.80 6.50 2.58
N ILE A 67 -2.25 7.75 2.71
CA ILE A 67 -2.39 8.71 1.61
C ILE A 67 -1.66 10.00 1.98
N ASN A 68 -0.88 10.51 1.03
CA ASN A 68 -0.26 11.83 1.11
C ASN A 68 -0.82 12.73 0.02
N GLN A 69 -0.95 14.02 0.32
CA GLN A 69 -1.37 15.04 -0.64
C GLN A 69 -0.30 16.12 -0.71
N GLN A 70 -0.07 16.63 -1.92
CA GLN A 70 0.75 17.80 -2.17
C GLN A 70 0.03 18.69 -3.15
N ARG A 71 0.05 20.00 -2.91
CA ARG A 71 -0.62 20.98 -3.77
C ARG A 71 0.35 22.05 -4.25
N GLU A 72 0.31 22.30 -5.54
CA GLU A 72 1.03 23.39 -6.21
C GLU A 72 0.04 24.18 -7.08
N GLY A 73 -0.49 25.28 -6.52
CA GLY A 73 -1.53 26.07 -7.16
C GLY A 73 -2.81 25.26 -7.40
N ASN A 74 -3.14 25.04 -8.67
CA ASN A 74 -4.33 24.28 -9.11
C ASN A 74 -4.03 22.81 -9.43
N VAL A 75 -2.78 22.37 -9.21
CA VAL A 75 -2.37 20.97 -9.37
C VAL A 75 -2.28 20.32 -7.99
N ILE A 76 -2.95 19.18 -7.82
CA ILE A 76 -2.99 18.42 -6.56
C ILE A 76 -2.50 17.01 -6.85
N THR A 77 -1.37 16.64 -6.28
CA THR A 77 -0.81 15.30 -6.38
C THR A 77 -1.19 14.50 -5.15
N ILE A 78 -1.81 13.34 -5.37
CA ILE A 78 -2.24 12.41 -4.33
C ILE A 78 -1.46 11.11 -4.53
N THR A 79 -0.70 10.73 -3.50
CA THR A 79 0.02 9.46 -3.47
C THR A 79 -0.69 8.51 -2.52
N VAL A 80 -1.27 7.46 -3.10
CA VAL A 80 -1.92 6.37 -2.35
C VAL A 80 -0.89 5.26 -2.19
N ASN A 81 -0.30 5.18 -1.00
CA ASN A 81 0.81 4.28 -0.71
C ASN A 81 0.31 2.86 -0.41
N ALA A 82 1.15 1.89 -0.75
CA ALA A 82 0.98 0.49 -0.40
C ALA A 82 2.28 -0.05 0.22
N ALA A 83 2.16 -1.12 1.00
CA ALA A 83 3.29 -1.84 1.56
C ALA A 83 3.14 -3.33 1.30
N HIS A 84 4.10 -3.92 0.60
CA HIS A 84 4.17 -5.37 0.44
C HIS A 84 4.96 -5.96 1.62
N SER A 85 4.46 -7.03 2.23
CA SER A 85 5.09 -7.67 3.41
C SER A 85 6.51 -8.17 3.16
N GLY A 86 6.85 -8.45 1.89
CA GLY A 86 8.11 -9.03 1.46
C GLY A 86 8.10 -10.56 1.40
N ALA A 87 6.96 -11.19 1.71
CA ALA A 87 6.79 -12.63 1.60
C ALA A 87 6.97 -13.12 0.17
N GLU A 88 7.48 -14.34 0.00
CA GLU A 88 7.70 -14.95 -1.32
C GLU A 88 6.44 -15.61 -1.89
N VAL A 89 5.52 -16.03 -1.03
CA VAL A 89 4.28 -16.70 -1.39
C VAL A 89 3.10 -15.87 -0.92
N CYS A 90 2.28 -15.43 -1.88
CA CYS A 90 1.18 -14.52 -1.64
C CYS A 90 -0.11 -15.04 -2.30
N PRO A 91 -1.29 -14.81 -1.71
CA PRO A 91 -2.55 -15.04 -2.40
C PRO A 91 -2.61 -14.22 -3.69
N ALA A 92 -2.99 -14.87 -4.80
CA ALA A 92 -3.09 -14.22 -6.11
C ALA A 92 -4.30 -13.27 -6.26
N ILE A 93 -5.19 -13.26 -5.28
CA ILE A 93 -6.37 -12.39 -5.27
C ILE A 93 -5.94 -11.03 -4.76
N ALA A 94 -6.00 -10.02 -5.64
CA ALA A 94 -5.72 -8.63 -5.33
C ALA A 94 -6.84 -8.03 -4.45
N PRO A 95 -6.54 -7.55 -3.22
CA PRO A 95 -7.53 -6.85 -2.42
C PRO A 95 -7.98 -5.53 -3.07
N LEU A 96 -9.25 -5.18 -2.89
CA LEU A 96 -9.80 -3.89 -3.31
C LEU A 96 -9.41 -2.78 -2.33
N LEU A 97 -9.10 -1.60 -2.87
CA LEU A 97 -9.03 -0.35 -2.13
C LEU A 97 -10.32 0.45 -2.38
N ASP A 98 -10.94 0.93 -1.30
CA ASP A 98 -12.01 1.93 -1.32
C ASP A 98 -11.70 2.96 -0.23
N GLN A 99 -11.33 4.18 -0.62
CA GLN A 99 -10.96 5.27 0.30
C GLN A 99 -11.69 6.56 -0.05
N ARG A 100 -12.15 7.30 0.96
CA ARG A 100 -12.70 8.64 0.81
C ARG A 100 -11.86 9.62 1.60
N ILE A 101 -11.36 10.66 0.93
CA ILE A 101 -10.51 11.68 1.55
C ILE A 101 -11.02 13.08 1.19
N MET A 102 -10.77 14.03 2.08
CA MET A 102 -10.95 15.45 1.78
C MET A 102 -9.67 15.97 1.13
N LEU A 103 -9.81 16.68 0.01
CA LEU A 103 -8.68 17.37 -0.60
C LEU A 103 -8.25 18.54 0.28
N GLU A 104 -6.94 18.74 0.40
CA GLU A 104 -6.38 19.80 1.24
C GLU A 104 -6.60 21.19 0.61
N GLY A 105 -7.54 21.94 1.21
CA GLY A 105 -7.99 23.27 0.79
C GLY A 105 -7.35 24.42 1.59
N PRO A 106 -7.75 25.69 1.32
CA PRO A 106 -9.03 26.10 0.75
C PRO A 106 -9.10 26.08 -0.79
N PHE A 107 -10.32 25.95 -1.34
CA PHE A 107 -10.58 26.02 -2.78
C PHE A 107 -11.36 27.28 -3.16
N THR A 108 -11.12 27.76 -4.38
CA THR A 108 -11.92 28.78 -5.07
C THR A 108 -12.46 28.22 -6.37
N ALA A 109 -13.50 28.85 -6.91
CA ALA A 109 -14.08 28.43 -8.19
C ALA A 109 -13.04 28.39 -9.31
N GLY A 110 -13.06 27.33 -10.13
CA GLY A 110 -12.13 27.16 -11.25
C GLY A 110 -11.79 25.70 -11.59
N GLN A 111 -10.85 25.54 -12.51
CA GLN A 111 -10.35 24.23 -12.94
C GLN A 111 -9.13 23.79 -12.13
N TYR A 112 -9.15 22.54 -11.68
CA TYR A 112 -8.08 21.88 -10.95
C TYR A 112 -7.69 20.58 -11.63
N THR A 113 -6.40 20.27 -11.61
CA THR A 113 -5.86 18.98 -12.05
C THR A 113 -5.49 18.17 -10.83
N VAL A 114 -6.11 17.02 -10.65
CA VAL A 114 -5.80 16.07 -9.58
C VAL A 114 -5.06 14.88 -10.18
N ILE A 115 -3.87 14.59 -9.67
CA ILE A 115 -3.02 13.49 -10.14
C ILE A 115 -2.97 12.44 -9.04
N VAL A 116 -3.59 11.28 -9.23
CA VAL A 116 -3.61 10.19 -8.25
C VAL A 116 -2.73 9.05 -8.75
N ASN A 117 -1.60 8.82 -8.09
CA ASN A 117 -0.60 7.81 -8.50
C ASN A 117 -0.25 7.86 -10.01
N GLY A 118 -0.18 9.07 -10.57
CA GLY A 118 0.15 9.31 -11.98
C GLY A 118 -1.04 9.35 -12.94
N VAL A 119 -2.26 9.08 -12.49
CA VAL A 119 -3.49 9.22 -13.30
C VAL A 119 -4.07 10.62 -13.09
N GLU A 120 -4.27 11.37 -14.18
CA GLU A 120 -4.77 12.74 -14.14
C GLU A 120 -6.29 12.82 -14.27
N TYR A 121 -6.90 13.71 -13.48
CA TYR A 121 -8.32 14.01 -13.46
C TYR A 121 -8.53 15.53 -13.48
N GLN A 122 -9.50 15.99 -14.27
CA GLN A 122 -9.93 17.39 -14.28
C GLN A 122 -11.14 17.55 -13.37
N VAL A 123 -11.08 18.54 -12.47
CA VAL A 123 -12.15 18.84 -11.52
C VAL A 123 -12.51 20.32 -11.63
N THR A 124 -13.80 20.59 -11.80
CA THR A 124 -14.37 21.94 -11.72
C THR A 124 -14.93 22.16 -10.32
N ILE A 125 -14.43 23.19 -9.63
CA ILE A 125 -14.93 23.64 -8.32
C ILE A 125 -15.72 24.93 -8.51
#